data_AF-A0A954WK59-F1
#
_entry.id   AF-A0A954WK59-F1
#
_cell.length_a   1.000
_cell.length_b   1.000
_cell.length_c   1.000
_cell.angle_alpha   90.00
_cell.angle_beta   90.00
_cell.angle_gamma   90.00
#
_symmetry.space_group_name_H-M   'P 1'
#
loop_
_entity.id
_entity.type
_entity.pdbx_description
1 polymer ?
#
loop_
_entity_poly.entity_id
_entity_poly.type
_entity_poly.pdbx_seq_one_letter_code
_entity_poly.pdbx_strand_id
1 'polypeptide(L)'
;SSKNESSLAGELDFKLIASKFKQHSQGEKPALVSFSRPEEGMRLLYELATSDSTRGRLSSAAENNGFFRAIHEALEANELPPFAAIARYLAPTGALLINDETGLHYTAFGLKRE
;
A
#
# COMPACT_ATOMS: atom_id res chain seq x y z
N SER A 1 0.01 -24.55 16.60
CA SER A 1 0.86 -23.36 16.48
C SER A 1 0.46 -22.61 15.21
N SER A 2 -0.44 -21.61 15.27
CA SER A 2 -1.01 -20.96 14.08
C SER A 2 -0.87 -19.42 14.06
N LYS A 3 0.03 -18.86 14.88
CA LYS A 3 0.19 -17.40 15.01
C LYS A 3 0.98 -16.73 13.86
N ASN A 4 1.64 -17.50 12.99
CA ASN A 4 2.53 -16.94 11.97
C ASN A 4 1.91 -16.73 10.59
N GLU A 5 0.83 -17.45 10.26
CA GLU A 5 0.24 -17.42 8.90
C GLU A 5 -0.60 -16.17 8.63
N SER A 6 -1.16 -15.55 9.66
CA SER A 6 -1.92 -14.29 9.59
C SER A 6 -1.10 -13.06 10.00
N SER A 7 0.20 -13.22 10.22
CA SER A 7 1.11 -12.13 10.57
C SER A 7 1.70 -11.50 9.30
N LEU A 8 1.94 -10.19 9.31
CA LEU A 8 2.66 -9.50 8.22
C LEU A 8 4.00 -10.17 7.91
N ALA A 9 4.66 -10.74 8.92
CA ALA A 9 5.92 -11.48 8.79
C ALA A 9 5.79 -12.81 8.03
N GLY A 10 4.58 -13.36 7.92
CA GLY A 10 4.27 -14.59 7.19
C GLY A 10 4.10 -14.40 5.68
N GLU A 11 3.77 -13.19 5.25
CA GLU A 11 3.46 -12.83 3.86
C GLU A 11 4.67 -13.00 2.94
N LEU A 12 4.44 -13.50 1.72
CA LEU A 12 5.50 -13.72 0.73
C LEU A 12 6.22 -12.42 0.36
N ASP A 13 5.45 -11.35 0.14
CA ASP A 13 5.99 -10.04 -0.21
C ASP A 13 6.87 -9.47 0.90
N PHE A 14 6.44 -9.61 2.15
CA PHE A 14 7.23 -9.19 3.30
C PHE A 14 8.54 -9.98 3.41
N LYS A 15 8.47 -11.31 3.25
CA LYS A 15 9.67 -12.17 3.27
C LYS A 15 10.63 -11.83 2.14
N LEU A 16 10.12 -11.56 0.94
CA LEU A 16 10.92 -11.15 -0.21
C LEU A 16 11.62 -9.80 0.07
N ILE A 17 10.89 -8.83 0.59
CA ILE A 17 11.44 -7.53 0.96
C ILE A 17 12.48 -7.65 2.08
N ALA A 18 12.18 -8.43 3.13
CA ALA A 18 13.11 -8.73 4.20
C ALA A 18 14.40 -9.43 3.71
N SER A 19 14.30 -10.29 2.69
CA SER A 19 15.45 -10.92 2.06
C SER A 19 16.35 -9.92 1.33
N LYS A 20 15.75 -8.93 0.65
CA LYS A 20 16.49 -7.84 -0.02
C LYS A 20 17.22 -6.95 0.99
N PHE A 21 16.62 -6.69 2.15
CA PHE A 21 17.27 -5.94 3.22
C PHE A 21 18.50 -6.65 3.78
N LYS A 22 18.39 -7.96 4.08
CA LYS A 22 19.55 -8.75 4.54
C LYS A 22 20.71 -8.75 3.53
N GLN A 23 20.39 -8.71 2.24
CA GLN A 23 21.41 -8.67 1.18
C GLN A 23 22.12 -7.31 1.10
N HIS A 24 21.42 -6.20 1.37
CA HIS A 24 21.97 -4.85 1.23
C HIS A 24 22.55 -4.25 2.51
N SER A 25 22.18 -4.76 3.69
CA SER A 25 22.64 -4.15 4.94
C SER A 25 24.06 -4.53 5.37
N GLN A 26 24.77 -5.44 4.67
CA GLN A 26 26.13 -5.88 5.02
C GLN A 26 26.35 -6.25 6.52
N GLY A 27 25.29 -6.58 7.26
CA GLY A 27 25.35 -6.83 8.71
C GLY A 27 24.91 -5.66 9.60
N GLU A 28 24.76 -4.46 9.04
CA GLU A 28 24.17 -3.30 9.71
C GLU A 28 22.68 -3.55 10.03
N LYS A 29 22.26 -3.08 11.21
CA LYS A 29 20.86 -3.17 11.62
C LYS A 29 20.08 -2.01 10.99
N PRO A 30 18.91 -2.28 10.38
CA PRO A 30 18.04 -1.21 9.90
C PRO A 30 17.67 -0.25 11.02
N ALA A 31 17.79 1.05 10.77
CA ALA A 31 17.17 2.07 11.60
C ALA A 31 15.65 2.12 11.37
N LEU A 32 15.20 1.80 10.14
CA LEU A 32 13.80 1.69 9.79
C LEU A 32 13.59 0.64 8.70
N VAL A 33 12.50 -0.12 8.84
CA VAL A 33 11.93 -0.95 7.78
C VAL A 33 10.48 -0.53 7.58
N SER A 34 10.10 -0.21 6.35
CA SER A 34 8.71 0.00 5.98
C SER A 34 8.28 -0.95 4.86
N PHE A 35 7.00 -1.31 4.91
CA PHE A 35 6.32 -2.12 3.91
C PHE A 35 4.93 -1.54 3.71
N SER A 36 4.48 -1.43 2.46
CA SER A 36 3.12 -0.99 2.15
C SER A 36 2.48 -1.86 1.09
N ARG A 37 1.19 -2.13 1.27
CA ARG A 37 0.30 -2.79 0.30
C ARG A 37 -0.79 -1.79 -0.11
N PRO A 38 -0.48 -0.83 -0.99
CA PRO A 38 -1.40 0.24 -1.33
C PRO A 38 -2.69 -0.27 -1.99
N GLU A 39 -2.64 -1.46 -2.63
CA GLU A 39 -3.81 -2.11 -3.19
C GLU A 39 -4.88 -2.44 -2.14
N GLU A 40 -4.52 -2.96 -0.97
CA GLU A 40 -5.48 -3.33 0.08
C GLU A 40 -6.30 -2.11 0.52
N GLY A 41 -5.62 -0.99 0.76
CA GLY A 41 -6.27 0.27 1.10
C GLY A 41 -7.14 0.80 -0.04
N MET A 42 -6.66 0.73 -1.29
CA MET A 42 -7.44 1.18 -2.43
C MET A 42 -8.64 0.29 -2.72
N ARG A 43 -8.54 -1.02 -2.47
CA ARG A 43 -9.63 -1.99 -2.66
C ARG A 43 -10.78 -1.66 -1.73
N LEU A 44 -10.48 -1.43 -0.44
CA LEU A 44 -11.46 -0.96 0.53
C LEU A 44 -12.15 0.33 0.05
N LEU A 45 -11.37 1.31 -0.43
CA LEU A 45 -11.92 2.55 -0.97
C LEU A 45 -12.83 2.32 -2.19
N TYR A 46 -12.41 1.44 -3.11
CA TYR A 46 -13.19 1.08 -4.28
C TYR A 46 -14.51 0.43 -3.91
N GLU A 47 -14.49 -0.54 -2.99
CA GLU A 47 -15.69 -1.23 -2.52
C GLU A 47 -16.69 -0.26 -1.88
N LEU A 48 -16.21 0.70 -1.06
CA LEU A 48 -17.05 1.75 -0.48
C LEU A 48 -17.64 2.67 -1.55
N ALA A 49 -16.87 2.99 -2.59
CA ALA A 49 -17.31 3.85 -3.69
C ALA A 49 -18.34 3.16 -4.61
N THR A 50 -18.21 1.85 -4.84
CA THR A 50 -19.10 1.08 -5.72
C THR A 50 -20.32 0.49 -5.02
N SER A 51 -20.37 0.51 -3.69
CA SER A 51 -21.49 -0.02 -2.91
C SER A 51 -22.66 0.97 -2.87
N ASP A 52 -23.82 0.57 -3.40
CA ASP A 52 -25.04 1.38 -3.40
C ASP A 52 -25.48 1.80 -1.99
N SER A 53 -25.24 0.94 -0.98
CA SER A 53 -25.53 1.24 0.43
C SER A 53 -24.58 2.27 1.07
N THR A 54 -23.47 2.61 0.40
CA THR A 54 -22.37 3.38 0.99
C THR A 54 -22.12 4.72 0.28
N ARG A 55 -22.70 4.93 -0.91
CA ARG A 55 -22.71 6.24 -1.61
C ARG A 55 -23.18 7.39 -0.71
N GLY A 56 -24.23 7.16 0.10
CA GLY A 56 -24.73 8.17 1.04
C GLY A 56 -23.71 8.59 2.12
N ARG A 57 -22.80 7.69 2.52
CA ARG A 57 -21.71 8.00 3.48
C ARG A 57 -20.53 8.68 2.80
N LEU A 58 -20.26 8.36 1.53
CA LEU A 58 -19.20 9.01 0.77
C LEU A 58 -19.52 10.48 0.49
N SER A 59 -20.79 10.82 0.24
CA SER A 59 -21.26 12.21 0.12
C SER A 59 -20.93 13.03 1.38
N SER A 60 -21.26 12.51 2.58
CA SER A 60 -20.95 13.20 3.84
C SER A 60 -19.45 13.27 4.16
N ALA A 61 -18.64 12.31 3.68
CA ALA A 61 -17.18 12.34 3.83
C ALA A 61 -16.50 13.32 2.84
N ALA A 62 -17.05 13.48 1.63
CA ALA A 62 -16.59 14.40 0.60
C ALA A 62 -16.76 15.88 0.98
N GLU A 63 -17.79 16.21 1.76
CA GLU A 63 -17.99 17.55 2.33
C GLU A 63 -16.78 17.99 3.18
N ASN A 64 -16.12 17.04 3.84
CA ASN A 64 -15.04 17.29 4.79
C ASN A 64 -13.63 16.99 4.25
N ASN A 65 -13.48 16.46 3.04
CA ASN A 65 -12.18 16.08 2.48
C ASN A 65 -12.14 16.23 0.94
N GLY A 66 -11.23 17.07 0.45
CA GLY A 66 -11.07 17.34 -0.99
C GLY A 66 -10.71 16.11 -1.83
N PHE A 67 -10.03 15.11 -1.25
CA PHE A 67 -9.73 13.85 -1.93
C PHE A 67 -11.00 13.03 -2.20
N PHE A 68 -11.88 12.88 -1.19
CA PHE A 68 -13.13 12.14 -1.36
C PHE A 68 -14.12 12.86 -2.27
N ARG A 69 -14.07 14.19 -2.32
CA ARG A 69 -14.85 14.99 -3.27
C ARG A 69 -14.44 14.77 -4.71
N ALA A 70 -13.13 14.83 -5.00
CA ALA A 70 -12.63 14.55 -6.35
C ALA A 70 -13.00 13.14 -6.83
N ILE A 71 -13.00 12.15 -5.91
CA ILE A 71 -13.49 10.81 -6.21
C ILE A 71 -15.00 10.83 -6.47
N HIS A 72 -15.81 11.42 -5.58
CA HIS A 72 -17.27 11.48 -5.75
C HIS A 72 -17.70 12.15 -7.06
N GLU A 73 -17.10 13.28 -7.41
CA GLU A 73 -17.38 13.99 -8.67
C GLU A 73 -16.97 13.17 -9.89
N ALA A 74 -15.83 12.47 -9.83
CA ALA A 74 -15.40 11.57 -10.90
C ALA A 74 -16.33 10.36 -11.09
N LEU A 75 -16.92 9.84 -9.99
CA LEU A 75 -17.89 8.74 -9.99
C LEU A 75 -19.25 9.13 -10.59
N GLU A 76 -19.70 10.36 -10.33
CA GLU A 76 -20.94 10.88 -10.90
C GLU A 76 -20.78 11.18 -12.39
N ALA A 77 -19.59 11.65 -12.80
CA ALA A 77 -19.31 11.99 -14.19
C ALA A 77 -18.95 10.78 -15.06
N ASN A 78 -18.39 9.71 -14.49
CA ASN A 78 -17.91 8.54 -15.23
C ASN A 78 -18.03 7.26 -14.38
N GLU A 79 -18.34 6.12 -15.02
CA GLU A 79 -18.23 4.82 -14.33
C GLU A 79 -16.78 4.52 -13.97
N LEU A 80 -16.54 3.98 -12.76
CA LEU A 80 -15.21 3.50 -12.41
C LEU A 80 -14.78 2.38 -13.35
N PRO A 81 -13.54 2.40 -13.84
CA PRO A 81 -13.00 1.22 -14.49
C PRO A 81 -12.97 0.06 -13.48
N PRO A 82 -12.99 -1.20 -13.93
CA PRO A 82 -12.79 -2.33 -13.03
C PRO A 82 -11.52 -2.15 -12.20
N PHE A 83 -11.53 -2.52 -10.92
CA PHE A 83 -10.39 -2.32 -10.01
C PHE A 83 -9.06 -2.83 -10.58
N ALA A 84 -9.08 -3.91 -11.36
CA ALA A 84 -7.91 -4.46 -12.07
C ALA A 84 -7.18 -3.45 -12.99
N ALA A 85 -7.89 -2.44 -13.50
CA ALA A 85 -7.28 -1.38 -14.29
C ALA A 85 -6.34 -0.49 -13.47
N ILE A 86 -6.65 -0.26 -12.19
CA ILE A 86 -5.85 0.57 -11.28
C ILE A 86 -4.87 -0.27 -10.46
N ALA A 87 -5.24 -1.50 -10.09
CA ALA A 87 -4.41 -2.40 -9.27
C ALA A 87 -2.99 -2.59 -9.83
N ARG A 88 -2.82 -2.54 -11.15
CA ARG A 88 -1.50 -2.62 -11.83
C ARG A 88 -0.49 -1.55 -11.38
N TYR A 89 -0.97 -0.40 -10.88
CA TYR A 89 -0.13 0.70 -10.39
C TYR A 89 0.12 0.65 -8.87
N LEU A 90 -0.50 -0.30 -8.17
CA LEU A 90 -0.49 -0.41 -6.71
C LEU A 90 0.37 -1.58 -6.25
N ALA A 91 1.49 -1.80 -6.92
CA ALA A 91 2.40 -2.87 -6.54
C ALA A 91 2.91 -2.67 -5.11
N PRO A 92 3.15 -3.75 -4.35
CA PRO A 92 3.70 -3.65 -3.01
C PRO A 92 5.04 -2.92 -3.03
N THR A 93 5.28 -2.08 -2.02
CA THR A 93 6.54 -1.33 -1.90
C THR A 93 7.17 -1.56 -0.54
N GLY A 94 8.50 -1.42 -0.49
CA GLY A 94 9.27 -1.48 0.74
C GLY A 94 10.34 -0.41 0.78
N ALA A 95 10.75 -0.02 1.98
CA ALA A 95 11.92 0.84 2.16
C ALA A 95 12.77 0.43 3.36
N LEU A 96 14.06 0.72 3.24
CA LEU A 96 15.09 0.54 4.26
C LEU A 96 15.74 1.87 4.56
N LEU A 97 15.97 2.14 5.84
CA LEU A 97 16.90 3.16 6.30
C LEU A 97 18.04 2.48 7.06
N ILE A 98 19.27 2.69 6.60
CA ILE A 98 20.50 2.32 7.32
C ILE A 98 21.10 3.60 7.87
N ASN A 99 21.61 3.54 9.09
CA ASN A 99 22.39 4.61 9.70
C ASN A 99 23.75 4.03 10.08
N ASP A 100 24.79 4.36 9.31
CA ASP A 100 26.15 3.88 9.51
C ASP A 100 27.15 5.04 9.64
N GLU A 101 28.45 4.73 9.72
CA GLU A 101 29.52 5.72 9.84
C GLU A 101 29.57 6.73 8.69
N THR A 102 28.98 6.40 7.53
CA THR A 102 28.92 7.27 6.35
C THR A 102 27.60 8.07 6.26
N GLY A 103 26.63 7.80 7.14
CA GLY A 103 25.41 8.57 7.31
C GLY A 103 24.12 7.78 7.13
N LEU A 104 23.05 8.49 6.73
CA LEU A 104 21.72 7.92 6.52
C LEU A 104 21.54 7.48 5.06
N HIS A 105 21.26 6.20 4.85
CA HIS A 105 21.01 5.62 3.53
C HIS A 105 19.57 5.15 3.41
N TYR A 106 18.78 5.82 2.58
CA TYR A 106 17.40 5.46 2.30
C TYR A 106 17.30 4.74 0.96
N THR A 107 16.78 3.51 0.98
CA THR A 107 16.50 2.73 -0.24
C THR A 107 15.03 2.36 -0.27
N ALA A 108 14.31 2.76 -1.32
CA ALA A 108 12.93 2.36 -1.57
C ALA A 108 12.82 1.55 -2.86
N PHE A 109 11.91 0.59 -2.90
CA PHE A 109 11.67 -0.23 -4.08
C PHE A 109 10.22 -0.71 -4.17
N GLY A 110 9.79 -1.02 -5.38
CA GLY A 110 8.51 -1.67 -5.67
C GLY A 110 8.71 -3.10 -6.17
N LEU A 111 7.84 -4.01 -5.75
CA LEU A 111 7.77 -5.34 -6.32
C LEU A 111 7.13 -5.27 -7.71
N LYS A 112 7.53 -6.15 -8.63
CA LYS A 112 6.79 -6.32 -9.88
C LYS A 112 5.55 -7.17 -9.60
N ARG A 113 4.43 -6.81 -10.22
CA ARG A 113 3.25 -7.69 -10.26
C ARG A 113 3.46 -8.75 -11.33
N GLU A 114 3.01 -9.96 -11.05
CA GLU A 114 2.84 -11.01 -12.07
C GLU A 114 1.66 -10.69 -12.99
#